data_AF-A0A972U1G8-F1
#
_entry.id   AF-A0A972U1G8-F1
#
_cell.length_a   1.000
_cell.length_b   1.000
_cell.length_c   1.000
_cell.angle_alpha   90.00
_cell.angle_beta   90.00
_cell.angle_gamma   90.00
#
_symmetry.space_group_name_H-M   'P 1'
#
loop_
_entity.id
_entity.type
_entity.pdbx_description
1 polymer ?
#
loop_
_entity_poly.entity_id
_entity_poly.type
_entity_poly.pdbx_seq_one_letter_code
_entity_poly.pdbx_strand_id
1 'polypeptide(L)'
;MTNASGLNNHHTDTLTAIFQHPASHNIRWVDVVHLVEAAGEVDERHDGRFKFTIGQQSEVFNRPKDKDIGIQQIEDLRRMFRGTEFEPKKPGKED
;
A
#
# COMPACT_ATOMS: atom_id res chain seq x y z
N MET A 1 11.22 -22.55 -2.99
CA MET A 1 9.89 -21.92 -3.22
C MET A 1 9.71 -20.92 -2.10
N THR A 2 10.05 -19.65 -2.32
CA THR A 2 10.06 -18.61 -1.29
C THR A 2 8.65 -18.04 -1.13
N ASN A 3 8.01 -18.35 -0.01
CA ASN A 3 6.74 -17.72 0.38
C ASN A 3 6.98 -16.23 0.70
N ALA A 4 6.00 -15.39 0.36
CA ALA A 4 5.94 -13.97 0.71
C ALA A 4 5.80 -13.76 2.24
N SER A 5 6.88 -14.03 2.99
CA SER A 5 6.88 -14.16 4.46
C SER A 5 6.79 -12.86 5.27
N GLY A 6 6.42 -11.71 4.68
CA GLY A 6 6.45 -10.40 5.36
C GLY A 6 5.09 -9.77 5.71
N LEU A 7 3.99 -10.22 5.10
CA LEU A 7 2.68 -9.58 5.26
C LEU A 7 1.87 -10.28 6.37
N ASN A 8 1.69 -9.59 7.51
CA ASN A 8 0.80 -10.04 8.58
C ASN A 8 -0.67 -9.81 8.17
N ASN A 9 -1.63 -10.41 8.89
CA ASN A 9 -3.06 -10.33 8.58
C ASN A 9 -3.58 -8.88 8.46
N HIS A 10 -3.01 -7.96 9.25
CA HIS A 10 -3.32 -6.53 9.20
C HIS A 10 -2.84 -5.85 7.91
N HIS A 11 -1.70 -6.29 7.37
CA HIS A 11 -1.18 -5.81 6.09
C HIS A 11 -2.05 -6.32 4.93
N THR A 12 -2.50 -7.57 4.99
CA THR A 12 -3.42 -8.15 4.00
C THR A 12 -4.78 -7.46 4.00
N ASP A 13 -5.30 -7.08 5.17
CA ASP A 13 -6.56 -6.33 5.30
C ASP A 13 -6.43 -4.93 4.68
N THR A 14 -5.33 -4.23 5.00
CA THR A 14 -5.01 -2.91 4.43
C THR A 14 -4.89 -2.98 2.91
N LEU A 15 -4.17 -3.98 2.38
CA LEU A 15 -4.04 -4.22 0.95
C LEU A 15 -5.40 -4.53 0.30
N THR A 16 -6.24 -5.32 0.95
CA THR A 16 -7.60 -5.62 0.47
C THR A 16 -8.44 -4.35 0.41
N ALA A 17 -8.39 -3.49 1.43
CA ALA A 17 -9.12 -2.22 1.47
C ALA A 17 -8.66 -1.22 0.39
N ILE A 18 -7.35 -1.19 0.07
CA ILE A 18 -6.78 -0.40 -1.04
C ILE A 18 -7.30 -0.90 -2.39
N PHE A 19 -7.47 -2.22 -2.53
CA PHE A 19 -7.92 -2.84 -3.78
C PHE A 19 -9.45 -3.00 -3.88
N GLN A 20 -10.21 -2.72 -2.83
CA GLN A 20 -11.67 -2.73 -2.86
C GLN A 20 -12.23 -1.57 -3.69
N HIS A 21 -13.40 -1.77 -4.31
CA HIS A 21 -14.12 -0.74 -5.04
C HIS A 21 -15.55 -0.60 -4.50
N PRO A 22 -15.95 0.58 -4.00
CA PRO A 22 -15.14 1.81 -3.84
C PRO A 22 -14.01 1.64 -2.81
N ALA A 23 -12.95 2.45 -2.93
CA ALA A 23 -11.85 2.47 -1.97
C ALA A 23 -12.37 2.90 -0.58
N SER A 24 -11.92 2.20 0.47
CA SER A 24 -12.31 2.53 1.84
C SER A 24 -11.78 3.90 2.25
N HIS A 25 -12.68 4.77 2.72
CA HIS A 25 -12.33 6.13 3.18
C HIS A 25 -11.65 6.19 4.56
N ASN A 26 -11.33 5.05 5.17
CA ASN A 26 -10.87 4.96 6.56
C ASN A 26 -9.54 4.21 6.69
N ILE A 27 -8.74 4.20 5.62
CA ILE A 27 -7.42 3.59 5.62
C ILE A 27 -6.47 4.60 6.27
N ARG A 28 -5.90 4.25 7.43
CA ARG A 28 -5.01 5.16 8.14
C ARG A 28 -3.67 5.23 7.39
N TRP A 29 -3.14 6.45 7.28
CA TRP A 29 -1.84 6.69 6.64
C TRP A 29 -0.72 5.83 7.24
N VAL A 30 -0.73 5.65 8.56
CA VAL A 30 0.25 4.82 9.27
C VAL A 30 0.20 3.35 8.86
N ASP A 31 -0.98 2.81 8.55
CA ASP A 31 -1.11 1.42 8.07
C ASP A 31 -0.54 1.28 6.65
N VAL A 32 -0.70 2.31 5.82
CA VAL A 32 -0.11 2.35 4.46
C VAL A 32 1.41 2.38 4.54
N VAL A 33 1.98 3.22 5.41
CA VAL A 33 3.44 3.28 5.59
C VAL A 33 3.99 1.93 6.02
N HIS A 34 3.39 1.30 7.05
CA HIS A 34 3.82 -0.03 7.50
C HIS A 34 3.66 -1.11 6.42
N LEU A 35 2.61 -1.04 5.60
CA LEU A 35 2.41 -1.96 4.48
C LEU A 35 3.55 -1.83 3.45
N VAL A 36 3.92 -0.59 3.11
CA VAL A 36 5.01 -0.33 2.15
C VAL A 36 6.37 -0.68 2.75
N GLU A 37 6.61 -0.40 4.02
CA GLU A 37 7.84 -0.86 4.72
C GLU A 37 7.96 -2.39 4.72
N ALA A 38 6.84 -3.11 4.79
CA ALA A 38 6.85 -4.57 4.68
C ALA A 38 7.07 -5.07 3.24
N ALA A 39 6.64 -4.30 2.23
CA ALA A 39 6.73 -4.67 0.81
C ALA A 39 8.00 -4.14 0.11
N GLY A 40 8.68 -3.16 0.69
CA GLY A 40 9.77 -2.43 0.06
C GLY A 40 10.45 -1.44 0.99
N GLU A 41 10.66 -0.22 0.53
CA GLU A 41 11.38 0.85 1.23
C GLU A 41 10.52 2.12 1.32
N VAL A 42 10.58 2.77 2.49
CA VAL A 42 9.96 4.08 2.74
C VAL A 42 11.03 5.07 3.17
N ASP A 43 11.13 6.19 2.44
CA ASP A 43 12.03 7.30 2.72
C ASP A 43 11.21 8.56 3.03
N GLU A 44 11.23 9.00 4.28
CA GLU A 44 10.62 10.27 4.69
C GLU A 44 11.59 11.41 4.39
N ARG A 45 11.23 12.24 3.40
CA ARG A 45 12.02 13.42 3.04
C ARG A 45 11.77 14.55 4.03
N HIS A 46 12.81 15.38 4.21
CA HIS A 46 12.80 16.59 5.04
C HIS A 46 11.66 17.57 4.76
N ASP A 47 11.04 17.49 3.58
CA ASP A 47 9.93 18.33 3.12
C ASP A 47 8.54 17.80 3.56
N GLY A 48 8.49 16.73 4.36
CA GLY A 48 7.24 16.09 4.81
C GLY A 48 6.59 15.20 3.75
N ARG A 49 7.35 14.84 2.70
CA ARG A 49 6.95 13.93 1.63
C ARG A 49 7.57 12.57 1.83
N PHE A 50 6.84 11.53 1.50
CA PHE A 50 7.28 10.14 1.62
C PHE A 50 7.56 9.59 0.23
N LYS A 51 8.78 9.12 0.00
CA LYS A 51 9.10 8.34 -1.19
C LYS A 51 8.91 6.87 -0.85
N PHE A 52 8.00 6.23 -1.56
CA PHE A 52 7.78 4.79 -1.49
C PHE A 52 8.49 4.12 -2.65
N THR A 53 9.20 3.02 -2.37
CA THR A 53 9.88 2.22 -3.38
C THR A 53 9.51 0.76 -3.19
N ILE A 54 8.86 0.16 -4.19
CA ILE A 54 8.45 -1.25 -4.19
C ILE A 54 9.01 -1.89 -5.47
N GLY A 55 9.97 -2.79 -5.31
CA GLY A 55 10.71 -3.37 -6.44
C GLY A 55 11.41 -2.30 -7.28
N GLN A 56 11.02 -2.18 -8.56
CA GLN A 56 11.54 -1.15 -9.48
C GLN A 56 10.66 0.10 -9.55
N GLN A 57 9.48 0.10 -8.92
CA GLN A 57 8.57 1.23 -8.92
C GLN A 57 8.90 2.14 -7.73
N SER A 58 8.93 3.44 -7.98
CA SER A 58 9.19 4.45 -6.96
C SER A 58 8.28 5.65 -7.17
N GLU A 59 7.57 6.06 -6.12
CA GLU A 59 6.57 7.12 -6.19
C GLU A 59 6.63 7.99 -4.93
N VAL A 60 6.33 9.28 -5.08
CA VAL A 60 6.42 10.25 -3.97
C VAL A 60 5.02 10.67 -3.57
N PHE A 61 4.67 10.37 -2.33
CA PHE A 61 3.40 10.71 -1.71
C PHE A 61 3.58 11.88 -0.75
N ASN A 62 2.62 12.79 -0.74
CA ASN A 62 2.54 13.80 0.30
C ASN A 62 1.88 13.21 1.54
N ARG A 63 2.31 13.61 2.74
CA ARG A 63 1.57 13.26 3.95
C ARG A 63 0.13 13.81 3.84
N PRO A 64 -0.92 12.99 4.04
CA PRO A 64 -2.28 13.50 4.07
C PRO A 64 -2.45 14.50 5.20
N LYS A 65 -3.37 15.45 5.01
CA LYS A 65 -3.70 16.45 6.05
C LYS A 65 -4.40 15.80 7.25
N ASP A 66 -5.15 14.74 6.99
CA ASP A 66 -5.85 13.92 7.98
C ASP A 66 -5.06 12.65 8.31
N LYS A 67 -5.54 11.92 9.31
CA LYS A 67 -4.99 10.59 9.69
C LYS A 67 -5.22 9.52 8.61
N ASP A 68 -6.13 9.78 7.67
CA ASP A 68 -6.58 8.85 6.63
C ASP A 68 -6.00 9.25 5.27
N ILE A 69 -5.65 8.26 4.46
CA ILE A 69 -5.12 8.48 3.10
C ILE A 69 -6.24 8.97 2.15
N GLY A 70 -5.92 9.93 1.27
CA GLY A 70 -6.88 10.44 0.30
C GLY A 70 -7.11 9.50 -0.89
N ILE A 71 -8.30 9.53 -1.48
CA ILE A 71 -8.68 8.67 -2.64
C ILE A 71 -7.65 8.73 -3.77
N GLN A 72 -7.17 9.93 -4.10
CA GLN A 72 -6.19 10.11 -5.18
C GLN A 72 -4.88 9.37 -4.89
N GLN A 73 -4.46 9.32 -3.62
CA GLN A 73 -3.27 8.60 -3.19
C GLN A 73 -3.52 7.09 -3.15
N ILE A 74 -4.76 6.65 -2.87
CA ILE A 74 -5.12 5.23 -2.94
C ILE A 74 -5.02 4.72 -4.37
N GLU A 75 -5.53 5.47 -5.35
CA GLU A 75 -5.44 5.08 -6.78
C GLU A 75 -3.99 5.06 -7.29
N ASP A 76 -3.18 6.00 -6.82
CA ASP A 76 -1.75 6.09 -7.11
C ASP A 76 -0.97 4.91 -6.51
N LEU A 77 -1.21 4.64 -5.22
CA LEU A 77 -0.66 3.47 -4.53
C LEU A 77 -1.07 2.17 -5.23
N ARG A 78 -2.33 2.04 -5.65
CA ARG A 78 -2.78 0.86 -6.40
C ARG A 78 -2.03 0.72 -7.72
N ARG A 79 -1.80 1.82 -8.45
CA ARG A 79 -1.02 1.79 -9.70
C ARG A 79 0.43 1.38 -9.43
N MET A 80 1.00 1.81 -8.30
CA MET A 80 2.33 1.42 -7.88
C MET A 80 2.41 -0.08 -7.51
N PHE A 81 1.39 -0.66 -6.88
CA PHE A 81 1.35 -2.11 -6.60
C PHE A 81 1.05 -2.95 -7.85
N ARG A 82 0.33 -2.40 -8.84
CA ARG A 82 0.03 -3.08 -10.12
C ARG A 82 1.32 -3.30 -10.92
N GLY A 83 1.73 -4.56 -11.06
CA GLY A 83 2.94 -4.97 -11.77
C GLY A 83 4.08 -5.45 -10.86
N THR A 84 3.87 -5.36 -9.54
CA THR A 84 4.75 -5.99 -8.53
C THR A 84 4.23 -7.38 -8.18
N GLU A 85 5.04 -8.20 -7.50
CA GLU A 85 4.60 -9.48 -6.94
C GLU A 85 3.62 -9.33 -5.76
N PHE A 86 3.40 -8.11 -5.28
CA PHE A 86 2.52 -7.76 -4.16
C PHE A 86 1.11 -7.38 -4.66
N GLU A 87 0.51 -8.23 -5.49
CA GLU A 87 -0.93 -8.15 -5.73
C GLU A 87 -1.67 -8.76 -4.53
N PRO A 88 -2.81 -8.18 -4.09
CA PRO A 88 -3.65 -8.87 -3.12
C PRO A 88 -4.00 -10.22 -3.71
N LYS A 89 -3.81 -11.28 -2.92
CA LYS A 89 -4.38 -12.59 -3.23
C LYS A 89 -5.87 -12.34 -3.46
N LYS A 90 -6.33 -12.38 -4.72
CA LYS A 90 -7.76 -12.29 -5.07
C LYS A 90 -8.47 -13.20 -4.07
N PRO A 91 -9.52 -12.75 -3.36
CA PRO A 91 -10.27 -13.65 -2.51
C PRO A 91 -10.67 -14.81 -3.42
N GLY A 92 -10.14 -16.00 -3.10
CA GLY A 92 -10.33 -17.17 -3.92
C GLY A 92 -11.82 -17.36 -4.09
N LYS A 93 -12.27 -17.43 -5.34
CA LYS A 93 -13.34 -18.36 -5.64
C LYS A 93 -12.72 -19.73 -5.39
N GLU A 94 -12.99 -20.31 -4.23
CA GLU A 94 -12.95 -21.77 -4.10
C GLU A 94 -13.99 -22.31 -5.10
N ASP A 95 -13.52 -23.12 -6.03
CA ASP A 95 -14.32 -23.89 -6.99
C ASP A 95 -15.05 -25.03 -6.27
#